data_AF-A0AAW2PZ96-F1
#
_entry.id   AF-A0AAW2PZ96-F1
#
_cell.length_a   1.000
_cell.length_b   1.000
_cell.length_c   1.000
_cell.angle_alpha   90.00
_cell.angle_beta   90.00
_cell.angle_gamma   90.00
#
_symmetry.space_group_name_H-M   'P 1'
#
loop_
_entity.id
_entity.type
_entity.pdbx_description
1 polymer ?
#
loop_
_entity_poly.entity_id
_entity_poly.type
_entity_poly.pdbx_seq_one_letter_code
_entity_poly.pdbx_strand_id
1 'polypeptide(L)'
;MSATDNELDYEFPTFFRVYKNGLVERLAGTESLPAGVDPQTGVTSKDVRDIVPGTEVYVRIYLPKLSNSSNTQKLPLLIYIHGGAFCLFSPDSALFHNYLNALVAEAQVVAVSVHYRRAPEHPLPAAYEDSWTAVQWVASHRSGDGPETLLNQHADFRRVFLAGDSAGANIVHNLAMRAGNADAGLNLEILGIALTDPYLWGSNPVASDSLNPVMKALGDRLWPLVSPSARISIIRVSTRWRRARRAWRCWGAGECW
;
A
#
# COMPACT_ATOMS: atom_id res chain seq x y z
N MET A 1 25.27 -28.93 -0.59
CA MET A 1 24.10 -28.37 0.12
C MET A 1 23.95 -29.17 1.39
N SER A 2 24.23 -28.56 2.53
CA SER A 2 24.29 -29.29 3.81
C SER A 2 22.89 -29.36 4.41
N ALA A 3 22.58 -30.44 5.14
CA ALA A 3 21.25 -30.68 5.70
C ALA A 3 20.74 -29.60 6.68
N THR A 4 21.60 -28.68 7.12
CA THR A 4 21.27 -27.55 7.99
C THR A 4 20.69 -26.33 7.26
N ASP A 5 20.74 -26.28 5.91
CA ASP A 5 20.26 -25.12 5.15
C ASP A 5 18.73 -25.01 5.07
N ASN A 6 17.99 -26.06 5.43
CA ASN A 6 16.53 -26.14 5.29
C ASN A 6 15.78 -26.31 6.62
N GLU A 7 16.42 -26.02 7.77
CA GLU A 7 15.73 -26.09 9.06
C GLU A 7 14.74 -24.93 9.22
N LEU A 8 13.48 -25.24 9.52
CA LEU A 8 12.39 -24.28 9.68
C LEU A 8 12.49 -23.56 11.04
N ASP A 9 12.35 -22.24 11.02
CA ASP A 9 12.29 -21.39 12.23
C ASP A 9 10.83 -21.02 12.56
N TYR A 10 10.08 -20.52 11.57
CA TYR A 10 8.66 -20.21 11.69
C TYR A 10 7.86 -20.72 10.50
N GLU A 11 6.63 -21.16 10.77
CA GLU A 11 5.65 -21.49 9.75
C GLU A 11 4.31 -20.84 10.03
N PHE A 12 3.81 -20.13 9.02
CA PHE A 12 2.44 -19.66 8.94
C PHE A 12 1.76 -20.46 7.83
N PRO A 13 1.02 -21.54 8.19
CA PRO A 13 0.44 -22.45 7.21
C PRO A 13 -0.31 -21.67 6.12
N THR A 14 -0.14 -22.08 4.87
CA THR A 14 -0.70 -21.45 3.64
C THR A 14 -0.11 -20.10 3.25
N PHE A 15 0.58 -19.38 4.16
CA PHE A 15 1.06 -18.04 3.90
C PHE A 15 2.55 -18.00 3.54
N PHE A 16 3.42 -18.41 4.45
CA PHE A 16 4.87 -18.43 4.24
C PHE A 16 5.60 -19.25 5.30
N ARG A 17 6.85 -19.60 4.99
CA ARG A 17 7.81 -20.27 5.86
C ARG A 17 9.07 -19.43 6.00
N VAL A 18 9.65 -19.44 7.19
CA VAL A 18 10.93 -18.78 7.50
C VAL A 18 11.90 -19.85 7.96
N TYR A 19 13.03 -19.96 7.29
CA TYR A 19 14.09 -20.93 7.60
C TYR A 19 15.17 -20.28 8.46
N LYS A 20 15.89 -21.07 9.26
CA LYS A 20 16.94 -20.58 10.16
C LYS A 20 18.12 -19.88 9.47
N ASN A 21 18.31 -20.14 8.17
CA ASN A 21 19.28 -19.44 7.34
C ASN A 21 18.80 -18.06 6.85
N GLY A 22 17.59 -17.64 7.23
CA GLY A 22 16.98 -16.36 6.84
C GLY A 22 16.18 -16.41 5.54
N LEU A 23 16.12 -17.56 4.85
CA LEU A 23 15.28 -17.71 3.65
C LEU A 23 13.80 -17.61 4.05
N VAL A 24 13.03 -16.87 3.25
CA VAL A 24 11.58 -16.78 3.37
C VAL A 24 10.93 -17.34 2.11
N GLU A 25 10.20 -18.45 2.26
CA GLU A 25 9.40 -19.05 1.20
C GLU A 25 7.96 -18.58 1.34
N ARG A 26 7.49 -17.75 0.42
CA ARG A 26 6.09 -17.31 0.37
C ARG A 26 5.24 -18.34 -0.37
N LEU A 27 4.16 -18.80 0.25
CA LEU A 27 3.22 -19.79 -0.27
C LEU A 27 1.94 -19.14 -0.82
N ALA A 28 1.58 -17.98 -0.27
CA ALA A 28 0.48 -17.14 -0.76
C ALA A 28 1.02 -15.93 -1.55
N GLY A 29 0.24 -15.46 -2.52
CA GLY A 29 0.58 -14.29 -3.33
C GLY A 29 1.76 -14.52 -4.28
N THR A 30 1.95 -15.76 -4.73
CA THR A 30 3.02 -16.16 -5.67
C THR A 30 2.60 -16.05 -7.13
N GLU A 31 1.30 -15.98 -7.42
CA GLU A 31 0.80 -15.71 -8.76
C GLU A 31 1.02 -14.23 -9.10
N SER A 32 1.94 -13.97 -10.02
CA SER A 32 2.24 -12.65 -10.54
C SER A 32 1.76 -12.50 -11.99
N LEU A 33 1.22 -11.34 -12.31
CA LEU A 33 0.82 -10.94 -13.66
C LEU A 33 1.77 -9.87 -14.20
N PRO A 34 2.21 -9.96 -15.47
CA PRO A 34 3.07 -8.94 -16.06
C PRO A 34 2.33 -7.61 -16.22
N ALA A 35 3.08 -6.51 -16.22
CA ALA A 35 2.55 -5.23 -16.65
C ALA A 35 2.22 -5.28 -18.16
N GLY A 36 1.19 -4.55 -18.58
CA GLY A 36 0.70 -4.56 -19.95
C GLY A 36 -0.72 -4.02 -20.06
N VAL A 37 -1.35 -4.28 -21.20
CA VAL A 37 -2.75 -3.90 -21.45
C VAL A 37 -3.65 -5.02 -20.95
N ASP A 38 -4.52 -4.71 -20.01
CA ASP A 38 -5.56 -5.63 -19.55
C ASP A 38 -6.68 -5.73 -20.60
N PRO A 39 -6.98 -6.92 -21.15
CA PRO A 39 -7.94 -7.07 -22.24
C PRO A 39 -9.40 -6.84 -21.80
N GLN A 40 -9.72 -6.97 -20.51
CA GLN A 40 -11.09 -6.83 -20.02
C GLN A 40 -11.46 -5.36 -19.82
N THR A 41 -10.54 -4.57 -19.28
CA THR A 41 -10.76 -3.17 -18.91
C THR A 41 -10.13 -2.17 -19.88
N GLY A 42 -9.15 -2.59 -20.67
CA GLY A 42 -8.33 -1.72 -21.52
C GLY A 42 -7.33 -0.85 -20.75
N VAL A 43 -7.15 -1.09 -19.46
CA VAL A 43 -6.16 -0.40 -18.62
C VAL A 43 -4.75 -0.79 -19.07
N THR A 44 -3.87 0.18 -19.25
CA THR A 44 -2.44 -0.06 -19.48
C THR A 44 -1.69 0.05 -18.17
N SER A 45 -0.81 -0.90 -17.90
CA SER A 45 0.08 -0.86 -16.73
C SER A 45 1.55 -0.91 -17.10
N LYS A 46 2.41 -0.31 -16.26
CA LYS A 46 3.86 -0.24 -16.44
C LYS A 46 4.56 -0.32 -15.09
N ASP A 47 5.60 -1.15 -15.00
CA ASP A 47 6.50 -1.17 -13.84
C ASP A 47 7.60 -0.10 -14.00
N VAL A 48 7.83 0.68 -12.95
CA VAL A 48 8.92 1.64 -12.84
C VAL A 48 9.79 1.24 -11.65
N ARG A 49 11.00 0.79 -11.95
CA ARG A 49 12.00 0.34 -10.99
C ARG A 49 12.98 1.47 -10.64
N ASP A 50 13.88 1.20 -9.70
CA ASP A 50 14.94 2.12 -9.27
C ASP A 50 14.43 3.48 -8.75
N ILE A 51 13.18 3.53 -8.29
CA ILE A 51 12.63 4.72 -7.62
C ILE A 51 13.31 4.97 -6.26
N VAL A 52 13.90 3.91 -5.69
CA VAL A 52 14.83 3.95 -4.56
C VAL A 52 16.06 3.12 -4.93
N PRO A 53 17.18 3.78 -5.33
CA PRO A 53 18.37 3.08 -5.83
C PRO A 53 18.89 2.02 -4.85
N GLY A 54 19.22 0.84 -5.38
CA GLY A 54 19.80 -0.26 -4.59
C GLY A 54 18.80 -1.04 -3.72
N THR A 55 17.50 -0.86 -3.94
CA THR A 55 16.44 -1.60 -3.23
C THR A 55 15.52 -2.32 -4.21
N GLU A 56 14.70 -3.24 -3.71
CA GLU A 56 13.65 -3.90 -4.51
C GLU A 56 12.39 -3.02 -4.71
N VAL A 57 12.36 -1.81 -4.15
CA VAL A 57 11.21 -0.91 -4.19
C VAL A 57 10.95 -0.46 -5.63
N TYR A 58 9.72 -0.68 -6.10
CA TYR A 58 9.25 -0.26 -7.41
C TYR A 58 7.79 0.18 -7.32
N VAL A 59 7.28 0.82 -8.37
CA VAL A 59 5.85 1.09 -8.51
C VAL A 59 5.30 0.48 -9.79
N ARG A 60 4.04 0.04 -9.74
CA ARG A 60 3.27 -0.25 -10.94
C ARG A 60 2.27 0.87 -11.18
N ILE A 61 2.37 1.51 -12.33
CA ILE A 61 1.49 2.59 -12.76
C ILE A 61 0.38 1.99 -13.62
N TYR A 62 -0.85 2.45 -13.44
CA TYR A 62 -2.04 2.06 -14.19
C TYR A 62 -2.68 3.30 -14.81
N LEU A 63 -2.99 3.20 -16.10
CA LEU A 63 -3.62 4.26 -16.89
C LEU A 63 -4.91 3.69 -17.52
N PRO A 64 -6.09 4.29 -17.27
CA PRO A 64 -7.32 3.82 -17.87
C PRO A 64 -7.32 4.08 -19.37
N LYS A 65 -8.18 3.36 -20.08
CA LYS A 65 -8.40 3.62 -21.51
C LYS A 65 -8.90 5.06 -21.70
N LEU A 66 -8.06 5.89 -22.29
CA LEU A 66 -8.41 7.30 -22.55
C LEU A 66 -9.41 7.37 -23.71
N SER A 67 -10.51 8.10 -23.51
CA SER A 67 -11.46 8.41 -24.58
C SER A 67 -10.89 9.48 -25.51
N ASN A 68 -11.13 9.38 -26.82
CA ASN A 68 -10.61 10.29 -27.85
C ASN A 68 -11.03 11.78 -27.69
N SER A 69 -11.91 12.12 -26.75
CA SER A 69 -12.34 13.47 -26.46
C SER A 69 -11.38 14.15 -25.47
N SER A 70 -10.38 14.84 -26.02
CA SER A 70 -9.34 15.68 -25.38
C SER A 70 -8.17 14.95 -24.71
N ASN A 71 -7.09 14.76 -25.48
CA ASN A 71 -5.76 14.31 -25.04
C ASN A 71 -5.05 15.24 -24.02
N THR A 72 -5.75 16.21 -23.43
CA THR A 72 -5.18 17.23 -22.53
C THR A 72 -5.71 17.13 -21.10
N GLN A 73 -6.75 16.34 -20.84
CA GLN A 73 -7.32 16.25 -19.49
C GLN A 73 -6.51 15.28 -18.61
N LYS A 74 -5.92 15.83 -17.54
CA LYS A 74 -5.30 15.04 -16.47
C LYS A 74 -6.36 14.42 -15.56
N LEU A 75 -6.11 13.19 -15.12
CA LEU A 75 -7.00 12.39 -14.27
C LEU A 75 -6.56 12.47 -12.80
N PRO A 76 -7.48 12.28 -11.83
CA PRO A 76 -7.10 12.16 -10.43
C PRO A 76 -6.04 11.06 -10.24
N LEU A 77 -5.19 11.26 -9.24
CA LEU A 77 -4.08 10.35 -8.94
C LEU A 77 -4.40 9.56 -7.67
N LEU A 78 -4.33 8.23 -7.78
CA LEU A 78 -4.45 7.31 -6.66
C LEU A 78 -3.09 6.69 -6.36
N ILE A 79 -2.55 6.88 -5.15
CA ILE A 79 -1.40 6.12 -4.67
C ILE A 79 -1.94 4.97 -3.82
N TYR A 80 -1.71 3.74 -4.27
CA TYR A 80 -2.25 2.54 -3.65
C TYR A 80 -1.15 1.74 -2.94
N ILE A 81 -1.42 1.33 -1.70
CA ILE A 81 -0.54 0.47 -0.92
C ILE A 81 -1.26 -0.86 -0.67
N HIS A 82 -0.68 -1.96 -1.15
CA HIS A 82 -1.29 -3.28 -1.04
C HIS A 82 -1.26 -3.83 0.39
N GLY A 83 -2.21 -4.71 0.70
CA GLY A 83 -2.24 -5.50 1.93
C GLY A 83 -1.29 -6.70 1.93
N GLY A 84 -1.51 -7.64 2.84
CA GLY A 84 -0.65 -8.82 3.01
C GLY A 84 0.07 -8.92 4.35
N ALA A 85 -0.48 -8.29 5.40
CA ALA A 85 0.07 -8.31 6.75
C ALA A 85 1.57 -7.91 6.82
N PHE A 86 2.00 -6.99 5.94
CA PHE A 86 3.40 -6.56 5.73
C PHE A 86 4.37 -7.63 5.20
N CYS A 87 3.91 -8.87 5.01
CA CYS A 87 4.76 -10.01 4.65
C CYS A 87 4.52 -10.52 3.22
N LEU A 88 3.30 -10.35 2.70
CA LEU A 88 2.84 -11.00 1.47
C LEU A 88 2.55 -9.97 0.37
N PHE A 89 2.41 -10.53 -0.84
CA PHE A 89 1.98 -9.84 -2.06
C PHE A 89 2.92 -8.73 -2.54
N SER A 90 2.50 -8.12 -3.63
CA SER A 90 3.20 -7.12 -4.42
C SER A 90 2.21 -6.49 -5.42
N PRO A 91 2.53 -5.36 -6.06
CA PRO A 91 1.69 -4.78 -7.11
C PRO A 91 1.38 -5.71 -8.29
N ASP A 92 2.29 -6.64 -8.58
CA ASP A 92 2.12 -7.63 -9.65
C ASP A 92 1.39 -8.90 -9.21
N SER A 93 1.09 -9.08 -7.92
CA SER A 93 0.24 -10.18 -7.45
C SER A 93 -1.12 -10.14 -8.14
N ALA A 94 -1.58 -11.27 -8.68
CA ALA A 94 -2.82 -11.34 -9.48
C ALA A 94 -4.03 -10.72 -8.76
N LEU A 95 -4.13 -10.93 -7.44
CA LEU A 95 -5.15 -10.32 -6.59
C LEU A 95 -5.20 -8.78 -6.71
N PHE A 96 -4.07 -8.12 -6.48
CA PHE A 96 -3.99 -6.65 -6.49
C PHE A 96 -3.95 -6.09 -7.90
N HIS A 97 -3.33 -6.79 -8.84
CA HIS A 97 -3.27 -6.38 -10.23
C HIS A 97 -4.68 -6.33 -10.85
N ASN A 98 -5.47 -7.39 -10.68
CA ASN A 98 -6.84 -7.46 -11.20
C ASN A 98 -7.75 -6.44 -10.51
N TYR A 99 -7.63 -6.29 -9.18
CA TYR A 99 -8.36 -5.27 -8.43
C TYR A 99 -8.09 -3.86 -8.96
N LEU A 100 -6.82 -3.50 -9.16
CA LEU A 100 -6.46 -2.17 -9.65
C LEU A 100 -6.85 -1.93 -11.10
N ASN A 101 -6.82 -2.94 -11.98
CA ASN A 101 -7.36 -2.81 -13.34
C ASN A 101 -8.85 -2.44 -13.29
N ALA A 102 -9.66 -3.15 -12.51
CA ALA A 102 -11.09 -2.86 -12.35
C ALA A 102 -11.32 -1.45 -11.75
N LEU A 103 -10.63 -1.14 -10.64
CA LEU A 103 -10.76 0.14 -9.95
C LEU A 103 -10.39 1.33 -10.84
N VAL A 104 -9.27 1.24 -11.56
CA VAL A 104 -8.79 2.31 -12.45
C VAL A 104 -9.75 2.55 -13.60
N ALA A 105 -10.30 1.48 -14.18
CA ALA A 105 -11.26 1.57 -15.26
C ALA A 105 -12.59 2.20 -14.80
N GLU A 106 -13.07 1.82 -13.63
CA GLU A 106 -14.34 2.32 -13.09
C GLU A 106 -14.22 3.77 -12.58
N ALA A 107 -13.16 4.08 -11.84
CA ALA A 107 -12.97 5.40 -11.23
C ALA A 107 -12.33 6.43 -12.17
N GLN A 108 -11.81 6.01 -13.33
CA GLN A 108 -11.11 6.88 -14.29
C GLN A 108 -9.97 7.68 -13.63
N VAL A 109 -9.07 6.98 -12.94
CA VAL A 109 -7.92 7.55 -12.23
C VAL A 109 -6.60 7.01 -12.77
N VAL A 110 -5.52 7.78 -12.68
CA VAL A 110 -4.17 7.21 -12.75
C VAL A 110 -3.86 6.59 -11.40
N ALA A 111 -3.47 5.31 -11.36
CA ALA A 111 -3.06 4.68 -10.10
C ALA A 111 -1.55 4.37 -10.08
N VAL A 112 -0.93 4.51 -8.92
CA VAL A 112 0.46 4.15 -8.62
C VAL A 112 0.44 3.17 -7.46
N SER A 113 0.64 1.88 -7.74
CA SER A 113 0.69 0.82 -6.75
C SER A 113 2.13 0.61 -6.28
N VAL A 114 2.37 0.75 -4.97
CA VAL A 114 3.71 0.73 -4.40
C VAL A 114 4.12 -0.69 -3.99
N HIS A 115 5.28 -1.15 -4.44
CA HIS A 115 5.95 -2.31 -3.89
C HIS A 115 6.92 -1.88 -2.78
N TYR A 116 6.56 -2.12 -1.53
CA TYR A 116 7.42 -1.86 -0.37
C TYR A 116 8.16 -3.13 0.06
N ARG A 117 9.31 -2.99 0.73
CA ARG A 117 10.04 -4.13 1.29
C ARG A 117 9.24 -4.80 2.42
N ARG A 118 9.27 -6.12 2.46
CA ARG A 118 8.37 -6.93 3.31
C ARG A 118 9.11 -7.58 4.48
N ALA A 119 8.36 -7.77 5.56
CA ALA A 119 8.81 -8.59 6.68
C ALA A 119 8.73 -10.09 6.33
N PRO A 120 9.53 -10.94 6.99
CA PRO A 120 10.50 -10.62 8.04
C PRO A 120 11.88 -10.14 7.53
N GLU A 121 12.17 -10.19 6.23
CA GLU A 121 13.47 -9.77 5.67
C GLU A 121 13.74 -8.28 5.95
N HIS A 122 12.68 -7.47 5.88
CA HIS A 122 12.69 -6.04 6.15
C HIS A 122 11.55 -5.67 7.11
N PRO A 123 11.74 -5.84 8.43
CA PRO A 123 10.72 -5.51 9.41
C PRO A 123 10.38 -4.01 9.42
N LEU A 124 9.25 -3.66 10.04
CA LEU A 124 8.89 -2.26 10.25
C LEU A 124 10.00 -1.51 11.01
N PRO A 125 10.33 -0.27 10.61
CA PRO A 125 9.53 0.64 9.78
C PRO A 125 9.82 0.61 8.26
N ALA A 126 10.53 -0.40 7.71
CA ALA A 126 10.96 -0.39 6.30
C ALA A 126 9.80 -0.11 5.31
N ALA A 127 8.67 -0.79 5.47
CA ALA A 127 7.50 -0.58 4.62
C ALA A 127 6.95 0.87 4.66
N TYR A 128 7.01 1.53 5.83
CA TYR A 128 6.59 2.93 5.96
C TYR A 128 7.55 3.88 5.25
N GLU A 129 8.85 3.65 5.39
CA GLU A 129 9.88 4.50 4.75
C GLU A 129 9.91 4.32 3.23
N ASP A 130 9.76 3.08 2.75
CA ASP A 130 9.69 2.79 1.31
C ASP A 130 8.46 3.44 0.69
N SER A 131 7.30 3.30 1.35
CA SER A 131 6.06 3.90 0.86
C SER A 131 6.10 5.42 0.93
N TRP A 132 6.72 6.00 1.95
CA TRP A 132 6.94 7.44 2.02
C TRP A 132 7.86 7.93 0.90
N THR A 133 8.94 7.21 0.63
CA THR A 133 9.87 7.53 -0.46
C THR A 133 9.18 7.42 -1.81
N ALA A 134 8.31 6.42 -2.02
CA ALA A 134 7.49 6.31 -3.22
C ALA A 134 6.51 7.48 -3.37
N VAL A 135 5.87 7.93 -2.28
CA VAL A 135 5.01 9.13 -2.30
C VAL A 135 5.82 10.39 -2.65
N GLN A 136 7.03 10.54 -2.13
CA GLN A 136 7.93 11.65 -2.50
C GLN A 136 8.37 11.58 -3.96
N TRP A 137 8.69 10.37 -4.46
CA TRP A 137 9.01 10.14 -5.87
C TRP A 137 7.82 10.53 -6.76
N VAL A 138 6.59 10.14 -6.40
CA VAL A 138 5.37 10.57 -7.10
C VAL A 138 5.25 12.10 -7.06
N ALA A 139 5.42 12.73 -5.89
CA ALA A 139 5.34 14.18 -5.74
C ALA A 139 6.35 14.96 -6.61
N SER A 140 7.50 14.37 -6.95
CA SER A 140 8.50 14.99 -7.81
C SER A 140 8.00 15.28 -9.24
N HIS A 141 6.91 14.63 -9.68
CA HIS A 141 6.30 14.81 -10.99
C HIS A 141 5.29 15.96 -11.03
N ARG A 142 5.02 16.62 -9.89
CA ARG A 142 3.99 17.66 -9.77
C ARG A 142 4.16 18.81 -10.75
N SER A 143 5.40 19.18 -11.06
CA SER A 143 5.73 20.26 -12.00
C SER A 143 5.71 19.83 -13.47
N GLY A 144 5.45 18.54 -13.76
CA GLY A 144 5.37 17.99 -15.12
C GLY A 144 6.73 17.64 -15.74
N ASP A 145 7.80 17.65 -14.96
CA ASP A 145 9.20 17.41 -15.36
C ASP A 145 9.86 16.28 -14.56
N GLY A 146 9.06 15.45 -13.88
CA GLY A 146 9.57 14.29 -13.16
C GLY A 146 10.09 13.17 -14.08
N PRO A 147 10.76 12.15 -13.53
CA PRO A 147 11.41 11.10 -14.32
C PRO A 147 10.45 10.19 -15.11
N GLU A 148 9.19 10.06 -14.72
CA GLU A 148 8.19 9.22 -15.40
C GLU A 148 7.17 10.05 -16.19
N THR A 149 7.22 9.89 -17.51
CA THR A 149 6.42 10.67 -18.46
C THR A 149 4.91 10.41 -18.33
N LEU A 150 4.49 9.18 -18.01
CA LEU A 150 3.07 8.87 -17.83
C LEU A 150 2.43 9.70 -16.72
N LEU A 151 3.13 9.90 -15.61
CA LEU A 151 2.64 10.73 -14.51
C LEU A 151 2.63 12.22 -14.90
N ASN A 152 3.69 12.69 -15.58
CA ASN A 152 3.77 14.07 -16.04
C ASN A 152 2.61 14.43 -16.98
N GLN A 153 2.24 13.51 -17.88
CA GLN A 153 1.24 13.73 -18.92
C GLN A 153 -0.19 13.53 -18.42
N HIS A 154 -0.44 12.50 -17.60
CA HIS A 154 -1.80 12.04 -17.32
C HIS A 154 -2.28 12.27 -15.88
N ALA A 155 -1.40 12.50 -14.92
CA ALA A 155 -1.80 12.64 -13.51
C ALA A 155 -2.06 14.10 -13.11
N ASP A 156 -3.19 14.32 -12.42
CA ASP A 156 -3.58 15.59 -11.81
C ASP A 156 -3.14 15.64 -10.35
N PHE A 157 -1.99 16.27 -10.10
CA PHE A 157 -1.41 16.43 -8.77
C PHE A 157 -2.18 17.40 -7.86
N ARG A 158 -3.31 17.97 -8.31
CA ARG A 158 -4.26 18.72 -7.46
C ARG A 158 -5.34 17.82 -6.85
N ARG A 159 -5.49 16.58 -7.34
CA ARG A 159 -6.49 15.60 -6.90
C ARG A 159 -5.82 14.27 -6.59
N VAL A 160 -5.02 14.26 -5.52
CA VAL A 160 -4.29 13.06 -5.07
C VAL A 160 -5.03 12.38 -3.93
N PHE A 161 -5.17 11.07 -4.02
CA PHE A 161 -5.75 10.20 -3.01
C PHE A 161 -4.74 9.14 -2.59
N LEU A 162 -4.75 8.78 -1.30
CA LEU A 162 -4.06 7.58 -0.82
C LEU A 162 -5.09 6.49 -0.55
N ALA A 163 -4.82 5.25 -0.93
CA ALA A 163 -5.67 4.13 -0.57
C ALA A 163 -4.87 2.87 -0.28
N GLY A 164 -5.45 1.98 0.50
CA GLY A 164 -4.88 0.66 0.76
C GLY A 164 -5.85 -0.22 1.50
N ASP A 165 -5.52 -1.50 1.56
CA ASP A 165 -6.27 -2.53 2.28
C ASP A 165 -5.41 -3.17 3.36
N SER A 166 -6.01 -3.60 4.48
CA SER A 166 -5.31 -4.36 5.52
C SER A 166 -4.02 -3.66 6.01
N ALA A 167 -2.84 -4.29 5.87
CA ALA A 167 -1.55 -3.68 6.17
C ALA A 167 -1.27 -2.42 5.33
N GLY A 168 -1.71 -2.37 4.08
CA GLY A 168 -1.62 -1.20 3.23
C GLY A 168 -2.43 -0.02 3.76
N ALA A 169 -3.63 -0.27 4.28
CA ALA A 169 -4.42 0.76 4.97
C ALA A 169 -3.75 1.25 6.27
N ASN A 170 -3.03 0.39 6.99
CA ASN A 170 -2.20 0.82 8.12
C ASN A 170 -1.06 1.74 7.65
N ILE A 171 -0.38 1.40 6.56
CA ILE A 171 0.66 2.24 5.96
C ILE A 171 0.07 3.60 5.54
N VAL A 172 -1.05 3.61 4.82
CA VAL A 172 -1.73 4.85 4.39
C VAL A 172 -2.09 5.73 5.57
N HIS A 173 -2.61 5.16 6.66
CA HIS A 173 -2.87 5.92 7.89
C HIS A 173 -1.61 6.64 8.39
N ASN A 174 -0.48 5.94 8.50
CA ASN A 174 0.79 6.51 8.96
C ASN A 174 1.35 7.56 7.97
N LEU A 175 1.27 7.32 6.66
CA LEU A 175 1.67 8.27 5.63
C LEU A 175 0.84 9.55 5.69
N ALA A 176 -0.48 9.45 5.87
CA ALA A 176 -1.36 10.60 5.98
C ALA A 176 -1.05 11.43 7.24
N MET A 177 -0.77 10.77 8.37
CA MET A 177 -0.32 11.45 9.59
C MET A 177 1.02 12.18 9.38
N ARG A 178 1.97 11.55 8.68
CA ARG A 178 3.27 12.15 8.34
C ARG A 178 3.12 13.33 7.38
N ALA A 179 2.27 13.21 6.36
CA ALA A 179 1.98 14.28 5.40
C ALA A 179 1.31 15.51 6.04
N GLY A 180 0.53 15.32 7.11
CA GLY A 180 -0.04 16.41 7.88
C GLY A 180 0.98 17.22 8.69
N ASN A 181 2.22 16.75 8.81
CA ASN A 181 3.31 17.48 9.45
C ASN A 181 4.05 18.34 8.41
N ALA A 182 4.04 19.66 8.58
CA ALA A 182 4.71 20.60 7.68
C ALA A 182 6.22 20.33 7.55
N ASP A 183 6.84 19.81 8.60
CA ASP A 183 8.28 19.50 8.63
C ASP A 183 8.63 18.23 7.84
N ALA A 184 7.63 17.46 7.39
CA ALA A 184 7.86 16.24 6.59
C ALA A 184 8.26 16.52 5.13
N GLY A 185 8.15 17.78 4.67
CA GLY A 185 8.67 18.20 3.37
C GLY A 185 7.93 17.64 2.15
N LEU A 186 6.70 17.15 2.31
CA LEU A 186 5.90 16.67 1.18
C LEU A 186 5.29 17.84 0.41
N ASN A 187 5.78 18.11 -0.80
CA ASN A 187 5.24 19.13 -1.69
C ASN A 187 4.02 18.63 -2.49
N LEU A 188 3.08 17.97 -1.82
CA LEU A 188 1.90 17.38 -2.44
C LEU A 188 0.68 17.49 -1.52
N GLU A 189 -0.44 17.95 -2.05
CA GLU A 189 -1.71 18.02 -1.30
C GLU A 189 -2.49 16.71 -1.48
N ILE A 190 -2.76 16.03 -0.36
CA ILE A 190 -3.58 14.81 -0.34
C ILE A 190 -5.03 15.24 -0.08
N LEU A 191 -5.90 15.02 -1.07
CA LEU A 191 -7.31 15.40 -1.03
C LEU A 191 -8.15 14.45 -0.17
N GLY A 192 -7.77 13.18 -0.11
CA GLY A 192 -8.50 12.18 0.67
C GLY A 192 -7.72 10.89 0.86
N ILE A 193 -8.18 10.08 1.82
CA ILE A 193 -7.68 8.73 2.06
C ILE A 193 -8.83 7.72 2.07
N ALA A 194 -8.60 6.53 1.54
CA ALA A 194 -9.51 5.39 1.62
C ALA A 194 -8.82 4.22 2.34
N LEU A 195 -9.38 3.80 3.46
CA LEU A 195 -8.82 2.75 4.32
C LEU A 195 -9.78 1.56 4.33
N THR A 196 -9.41 0.48 3.65
CA THR A 196 -10.21 -0.75 3.64
C THR A 196 -9.65 -1.74 4.67
N ASP A 197 -10.47 -2.15 5.63
CA ASP A 197 -10.11 -3.10 6.69
C ASP A 197 -8.72 -2.86 7.33
N PRO A 198 -8.44 -1.64 7.85
CA PRO A 198 -7.10 -1.28 8.32
C PRO A 198 -6.58 -2.24 9.38
N TYR A 199 -5.41 -2.83 9.12
CA TYR A 199 -4.76 -3.77 10.02
C TYR A 199 -4.13 -3.01 11.19
N LEU A 200 -4.92 -2.82 12.24
CA LEU A 200 -4.53 -2.18 13.50
C LEU A 200 -4.36 -3.27 14.56
N TRP A 201 -3.19 -3.29 15.20
CA TRP A 201 -2.89 -4.28 16.22
C TRP A 201 -2.32 -3.61 17.47
N GLY A 202 -2.59 -4.23 18.63
CA GLY A 202 -2.04 -3.84 19.91
C GLY A 202 -2.00 -5.01 20.87
N SER A 203 -1.09 -4.94 21.84
CA SER A 203 -0.93 -5.97 22.87
C SER A 203 -2.10 -6.03 23.86
N ASN A 204 -2.79 -4.91 24.06
CA ASN A 204 -3.92 -4.83 24.95
C ASN A 204 -5.17 -5.24 24.18
N PRO A 205 -5.91 -6.25 24.63
CA PRO A 205 -7.12 -6.67 23.95
C PRO A 205 -8.13 -5.53 23.84
N VAL A 206 -8.78 -5.44 22.69
CA VAL A 206 -9.94 -4.58 22.46
C VAL A 206 -11.19 -5.43 22.27
N ALA A 207 -12.37 -4.83 22.45
CA ALA A 207 -13.63 -5.58 22.37
C ALA A 207 -13.79 -6.34 21.03
N SER A 208 -13.34 -5.76 19.92
CA SER A 208 -13.38 -6.38 18.59
C SER A 208 -12.52 -7.64 18.47
N ASP A 209 -11.49 -7.83 19.30
CA ASP A 209 -10.63 -9.02 19.24
C ASP A 209 -11.42 -10.30 19.58
N SER A 210 -12.43 -10.16 20.43
CA SER A 210 -13.33 -11.27 20.80
C SER A 210 -14.23 -11.73 19.66
N LEU A 211 -14.43 -10.89 18.64
CA LEU A 211 -15.24 -11.23 17.46
C LEU A 211 -14.51 -12.18 16.51
N ASN A 212 -13.17 -12.20 16.55
CA ASN A 212 -12.37 -13.10 15.72
C ASN A 212 -11.08 -13.53 16.46
N PRO A 213 -11.20 -14.47 17.42
CA PRO A 213 -10.06 -14.92 18.23
C PRO A 213 -8.97 -15.61 17.41
N VAL A 214 -9.33 -16.23 16.27
CA VAL A 214 -8.38 -16.86 15.36
C VAL A 214 -7.49 -15.82 14.69
N MET A 215 -8.06 -14.74 14.16
CA MET A 215 -7.29 -13.64 13.57
C MET A 215 -6.45 -12.91 14.61
N LYS A 216 -6.95 -12.75 15.85
CA LYS A 216 -6.17 -12.19 16.95
C LYS A 216 -4.94 -13.04 17.25
N ALA A 217 -5.09 -14.35 17.41
CA ALA A 217 -3.99 -15.27 17.67
C ALA A 217 -2.96 -15.29 16.52
N LEU A 218 -3.43 -15.24 15.27
CA LEU A 218 -2.56 -15.11 14.11
C LEU A 218 -1.74 -13.82 14.15
N GLY A 219 -2.38 -12.68 14.45
CA GLY A 219 -1.72 -11.39 14.60
C GLY A 219 -0.68 -11.40 15.73
N ASP A 220 -1.01 -11.97 16.88
CA ASP A 220 -0.09 -12.07 18.03
C ASP A 220 1.16 -12.89 17.71
N ARG A 221 1.01 -13.95 16.91
CA ARG A 221 2.13 -14.78 16.45
C ARG A 221 2.96 -14.11 15.36
N LEU A 222 2.31 -13.33 14.49
CA LEU A 222 2.96 -12.66 13.36
C LEU A 222 3.71 -11.38 13.78
N TRP A 223 3.16 -10.64 14.74
CA TRP A 223 3.65 -9.30 15.09
C TRP A 223 5.15 -9.24 15.47
N PRO A 224 5.72 -10.21 16.22
CA PRO A 224 7.16 -10.21 16.52
C PRO A 224 8.06 -10.29 15.28
N LEU A 225 7.59 -10.88 14.18
CA LEU A 225 8.31 -10.93 12.91
C LEU A 225 8.18 -9.63 12.11
N VAL A 226 7.01 -9.00 12.20
CA VAL A 226 6.72 -7.73 11.50
C VAL A 226 7.39 -6.55 12.19
N SER A 227 7.43 -6.54 13.52
CA SER A 227 7.96 -5.43 14.32
C SER A 227 8.75 -5.95 15.55
N PRO A 228 9.94 -6.53 15.35
CA PRO A 228 10.75 -7.13 16.42
C PRO A 228 11.23 -6.09 17.43
N SER A 229 11.45 -4.85 16.98
CA SER A 229 11.93 -3.73 17.80
C SER A 229 10.82 -3.06 18.62
N ALA A 230 9.54 -3.32 18.31
CA ALA A 230 8.44 -2.85 19.12
C ALA A 230 8.44 -3.66 20.42
N ARG A 231 9.04 -3.10 21.49
CA ARG A 231 8.60 -3.45 22.84
C ARG A 231 7.08 -3.35 22.83
N ILE A 232 6.38 -4.31 23.44
CA ILE A 232 4.93 -4.28 23.68
C ILE A 232 4.55 -2.88 24.23
N SER A 233 4.23 -1.96 23.33
CA SER A 233 4.01 -0.56 23.64
C SER A 233 3.19 0.05 22.49
N ILE A 234 1.89 0.02 22.73
CA ILE A 234 0.84 0.92 22.27
C ILE A 234 1.24 1.79 21.07
N ILE A 235 0.71 1.46 19.88
CA ILE A 235 0.45 2.46 18.84
C ILE A 235 -0.55 3.45 19.46
N ARG A 236 -0.05 4.54 20.05
CA ARG A 236 -0.92 5.61 20.56
C ARG A 236 -1.44 6.36 19.34
N VAL A 237 -2.70 6.10 18.97
CA VAL A 237 -3.46 7.03 18.16
C VAL A 237 -3.57 8.33 18.96
N SER A 238 -2.75 9.33 18.63
CA SER A 238 -2.76 10.63 19.30
C SER A 238 -4.11 11.31 19.04
N THR A 239 -4.85 11.62 20.10
CA THR A 239 -6.19 12.24 20.06
C THR A 239 -6.15 13.76 19.85
N ARG A 240 -5.08 14.35 19.31
CA ARG A 240 -5.06 15.79 18.96
C ARG A 240 -5.82 16.07 17.64
N TRP A 241 -7.11 15.74 17.64
CA TRP A 241 -8.06 16.04 16.58
C TRP A 241 -8.85 17.31 16.91
N ARG A 242 -8.42 18.48 16.41
CA ARG A 242 -9.25 19.71 16.47
C ARG A 242 -9.49 20.42 15.14
N ARG A 243 -8.98 19.95 13.99
CA ARG A 243 -9.23 20.65 12.70
C ARG A 243 -9.75 19.84 11.51
N ALA A 244 -9.88 18.52 11.57
CA ALA A 244 -10.34 17.72 10.43
C ALA A 244 -11.84 17.31 10.50
N ARG A 245 -12.74 18.22 10.91
CA ARG A 245 -14.20 17.96 10.98
C ARG A 245 -14.96 18.08 9.64
N ARG A 246 -14.29 18.13 8.48
CA ARG A 246 -14.99 18.33 7.18
C ARG A 246 -14.88 17.20 6.15
N ALA A 247 -14.12 16.14 6.41
CA ALA A 247 -13.91 15.09 5.40
C ALA A 247 -14.73 13.79 5.61
N TRP A 248 -15.58 13.72 6.63
CA TRP A 248 -16.50 12.59 6.83
C TRP A 248 -17.91 12.96 6.34
N ARG A 249 -18.12 12.88 5.02
CA ARG A 249 -19.46 12.71 4.43
C ARG A 249 -19.37 11.76 3.24
N CYS A 250 -19.82 10.54 3.53
CA CYS A 250 -20.60 9.59 2.73
C CYS A 250 -20.36 9.48 1.21
N TRP A 251 -20.03 8.25 0.79
CA TRP A 251 -20.59 7.67 -0.42
C TRP A 251 -21.51 6.50 -0.03
N GLY A 252 -22.80 6.64 -0.34
CA GLY A 252 -23.69 5.52 -0.69
C GLY A 252 -24.44 4.76 0.42
N ALA A 253 -25.51 5.35 0.97
CA ALA A 253 -26.83 4.72 1.10
C ALA A 253 -27.85 5.79 1.54
N GLY A 254 -29.05 5.74 0.97
CA GLY A 254 -30.03 6.83 0.98
C GLY A 254 -30.59 7.26 2.35
N GLU A 255 -31.21 8.43 2.29
CA GLU A 255 -32.12 9.05 3.27
C GLU A 255 -31.55 9.37 4.66
N CYS A 256 -31.35 10.67 4.93
CA CYS A 256 -32.27 11.46 5.76
C CYS A 256 -31.68 12.85 6.05
N TRP A 257 -32.51 13.86 5.75
CA TRP A 257 -32.61 15.26 6.19
C TRP A 257 -31.39 15.94 6.85
#